data_AF-A0A969FX21-F1
#
_entry.id   AF-A0A969FX21-F1
#
_cell.length_a   1.000
_cell.length_b   1.000
_cell.length_c   1.000
_cell.angle_alpha   90.00
_cell.angle_beta   90.00
_cell.angle_gamma   90.00
#
_symmetry.space_group_name_H-M   'P 1'
#
loop_
_entity.id
_entity.type
_entity.pdbx_description
1 polymer ?
#
loop_
_entity_poly.entity_id
_entity_poly.type
_entity_poly.pdbx_seq_one_letter_code
_entity_poly.pdbx_strand_id
1 'polypeptide(L)'
;MIPSSADSNILASIKDLTEEQRNALFNVIYRIRSSLHVEEILETTALEIRQLLAADRVGIFWFHPDVGYETGEFVAESVVPGYLSAIAPQ
;
A
#
# COMPACT_ATOMS: atom_id res chain seq x y z
N MET A 1 20.46 -27.48 2.04
CA MET A 1 19.35 -26.96 2.86
C MET A 1 18.07 -27.32 2.11
N ILE A 2 17.38 -28.39 2.54
CA ILE A 2 16.18 -28.93 1.88
C ILE A 2 14.99 -28.10 2.39
N PRO A 3 14.09 -27.54 1.54
CA PRO A 3 12.88 -26.87 2.02
C PRO A 3 12.06 -27.83 2.88
N SER A 4 11.51 -27.34 3.99
CA SER A 4 10.68 -28.13 4.89
C SER A 4 9.54 -28.80 4.11
N SER A 5 9.20 -30.05 4.45
CA SER A 5 8.05 -30.76 3.85
C SER A 5 6.71 -30.02 4.03
N ALA A 6 6.65 -29.06 4.96
CA ALA A 6 5.51 -28.17 5.14
C ALA A 6 5.32 -27.20 3.96
N ASP A 7 6.39 -26.65 3.39
CA ASP A 7 6.31 -25.64 2.32
C ASP A 7 5.82 -26.27 1.00
N SER A 8 6.26 -27.50 0.72
CA SER A 8 5.82 -28.27 -0.45
C SER A 8 4.33 -28.63 -0.40
N ASN A 9 3.80 -28.93 0.78
CA ASN A 9 2.39 -29.28 0.96
C ASN A 9 1.47 -28.07 0.85
N ILE A 10 1.91 -26.88 1.28
CA ILE A 10 1.16 -25.63 1.12
C ILE A 10 1.06 -25.25 -0.36
N LEU A 11 2.16 -25.34 -1.12
CA LEU A 11 2.17 -25.02 -2.55
C LEU A 11 1.37 -26.02 -3.39
N ALA A 12 1.36 -27.30 -3.02
CA ALA A 12 0.51 -28.31 -3.66
C ALA A 12 -0.98 -28.02 -3.41
N SER A 13 -1.34 -27.68 -2.16
CA SER A 13 -2.74 -27.40 -1.78
C SER A 13 -3.29 -26.13 -2.44
N ILE A 14 -2.45 -25.14 -2.77
CA ILE A 14 -2.86 -23.94 -3.51
C ILE A 14 -3.11 -24.24 -5.00
N LYS A 15 -2.37 -25.19 -5.59
CA LYS A 15 -2.50 -25.56 -7.00
C LYS A 15 -3.78 -26.33 -7.31
N ASP A 16 -4.33 -27.02 -6.33
CA ASP A 16 -5.58 -27.80 -6.48
C ASP A 16 -6.85 -26.97 -6.22
N LEU A 17 -6.70 -25.67 -5.88
CA LEU A 17 -7.84 -24.76 -5.74
C LEU A 17 -8.50 -24.53 -7.10
N THR A 18 -9.84 -24.50 -7.10
CA THR A 18 -10.55 -23.99 -8.27
C THR A 18 -10.25 -22.50 -8.43
N GLU A 19 -10.40 -21.98 -9.65
CA GLU A 19 -10.19 -20.56 -9.95
C GLU A 19 -11.04 -19.65 -9.04
N GLU A 20 -12.26 -20.08 -8.71
CA GLU A 20 -13.15 -19.37 -7.80
C GLU A 20 -12.62 -19.34 -6.35
N GLN A 21 -12.12 -20.46 -5.84
CA GLN A 21 -11.52 -20.55 -4.51
C GLN A 21 -10.22 -19.75 -4.41
N ARG A 22 -9.41 -19.76 -5.48
CA ARG A 22 -8.17 -18.98 -5.59
C ARG A 22 -8.46 -17.48 -5.56
N ASN A 23 -9.47 -17.02 -6.29
CA ASN A 23 -9.91 -15.62 -6.28
C ASN A 23 -10.47 -15.21 -4.91
N ALA A 24 -11.27 -16.07 -4.27
CA ALA A 24 -11.78 -15.82 -2.93
C ALA A 24 -10.64 -15.70 -1.89
N LEU A 25 -9.63 -16.58 -1.97
CA LEU A 25 -8.44 -16.54 -1.11
C LEU A 25 -7.63 -15.25 -1.32
N PHE A 26 -7.40 -14.83 -2.57
CA PHE A 26 -6.74 -13.56 -2.86
C PHE A 26 -7.52 -12.36 -2.34
N ASN A 27 -8.85 -12.38 -2.46
CA ASN A 27 -9.70 -11.32 -1.90
C ASN A 27 -9.63 -11.25 -0.37
N VAL A 28 -9.57 -12.39 0.31
CA VAL A 28 -9.38 -12.41 1.78
C VAL A 28 -8.01 -11.89 2.17
N ILE A 29 -6.95 -12.32 1.48
CA ILE A 29 -5.58 -11.83 1.71
C ILE A 29 -5.49 -10.32 1.44
N TYR A 30 -6.13 -9.84 0.39
CA TYR A 30 -6.22 -8.42 0.06
C TYR A 30 -6.91 -7.63 1.18
N ARG A 31 -8.06 -8.12 1.68
CA ARG A 31 -8.80 -7.50 2.80
C ARG A 31 -8.03 -7.51 4.12
N ILE A 32 -7.22 -8.54 4.37
CA ILE A 32 -6.35 -8.61 5.56
C ILE A 32 -5.19 -7.62 5.41
N ARG A 33 -4.56 -7.52 4.23
CA ARG A 33 -3.50 -6.55 3.97
C ARG A 33 -3.99 -5.11 3.97
N SER A 34 -5.23 -4.87 3.56
CA SER A 34 -5.88 -3.56 3.66
C SER A 34 -6.33 -3.21 5.09
N SER A 35 -6.30 -4.16 6.03
CA SER A 35 -6.78 -3.95 7.41
C SER A 35 -5.77 -3.33 8.39
N LEU A 36 -4.61 -2.88 7.89
CA LEU A 36 -3.93 -1.72 8.47
C LEU A 36 -4.18 -0.57 7.49
N HIS A 37 -4.93 0.46 7.87
CA HIS A 37 -5.21 1.62 7.02
C HIS A 37 -3.94 2.44 6.82
N VAL A 38 -3.01 1.94 6.01
CA VAL A 38 -1.74 2.60 5.70
C VAL A 38 -2.03 3.99 5.17
N GLU A 39 -3.08 4.15 4.37
CA GLU A 39 -3.59 5.43 3.89
C GLU A 39 -3.90 6.38 5.06
N GLU A 40 -4.67 5.96 6.06
CA GLU A 40 -5.02 6.76 7.25
C GLU A 40 -3.77 7.17 8.06
N ILE A 41 -2.80 6.25 8.20
CA ILE A 41 -1.53 6.53 8.89
C ILE A 41 -0.74 7.58 8.12
N LEU A 42 -0.63 7.45 6.80
CA LEU A 42 0.13 8.36 5.96
C LEU A 42 -0.53 9.75 5.88
N GLU A 43 -1.87 9.80 5.77
CA GLU A 43 -2.65 11.04 5.83
C GLU A 43 -2.46 11.76 7.18
N THR A 44 -2.60 11.02 8.28
CA THR A 44 -2.40 11.56 9.64
C THR A 44 -0.98 12.07 9.81
N THR A 45 0.01 11.31 9.35
CA THR A 45 1.43 11.70 9.42
C THR A 45 1.70 12.98 8.62
N ALA A 46 1.17 13.07 7.40
CA ALA A 46 1.33 14.27 6.57
C ALA A 46 0.70 15.51 7.25
N LEU A 47 -0.46 15.34 7.89
CA LEU A 47 -1.12 16.41 8.66
C LEU A 47 -0.30 16.86 9.87
N GLU A 48 0.13 15.93 10.71
CA GLU A 48 0.88 16.24 11.95
C GLU A 48 2.22 16.91 11.63
N ILE A 49 2.96 16.42 10.64
CA ILE A 49 4.24 17.03 10.23
C ILE A 49 4.01 18.44 9.67
N ARG A 50 2.97 18.65 8.85
CA ARG A 50 2.67 19.97 8.30
C ARG A 50 2.41 20.98 9.42
N GLN A 51 1.64 20.59 10.44
CA GLN A 51 1.37 21.42 11.61
C GLN A 51 2.63 21.68 12.44
N LEU A 52 3.41 20.63 12.72
CA LEU A 52 4.66 20.71 13.49
C LEU A 52 5.68 21.68 12.86
N LEU A 53 5.82 21.63 11.54
CA LEU A 53 6.76 22.47 10.79
C LEU A 53 6.19 23.84 10.40
N ALA A 54 4.91 24.10 10.69
CA ALA A 54 4.19 25.28 10.19
C ALA A 54 4.35 25.47 8.66
N ALA A 55 4.28 24.37 7.90
CA ALA A 55 4.44 24.38 6.45
C ALA A 55 3.08 24.51 5.73
N ASP A 56 3.11 25.03 4.50
CA ASP A 56 1.91 25.12 3.66
C ASP A 56 1.49 23.76 3.07
N ARG A 57 2.45 22.85 2.84
CA ARG A 57 2.22 21.52 2.29
C ARG A 57 3.25 20.51 2.80
N VAL A 58 2.78 19.28 3.05
CA VAL A 58 3.61 18.09 3.21
C VAL A 58 2.98 16.98 2.37
N GLY A 59 3.81 16.28 1.58
CA GLY A 59 3.40 15.11 0.80
C GLY A 59 4.33 13.94 1.07
N ILE A 60 3.76 12.74 1.08
CA ILE A 60 4.53 11.49 1.17
C ILE A 60 4.55 10.88 -0.22
N PHE A 61 5.75 10.70 -0.77
CA PHE A 61 5.96 10.18 -2.12
C PHE A 61 6.51 8.75 -2.03
N TRP A 62 5.83 7.81 -2.68
CA TRP A 62 6.28 6.43 -2.80
C TRP A 62 6.94 6.21 -4.17
N PHE A 63 8.21 5.82 -4.15
CA PHE A 63 8.90 5.38 -5.35
C PHE A 63 8.54 3.92 -5.68
N HIS A 64 8.14 3.67 -6.92
CA HIS A 64 7.74 2.36 -7.43
C HIS A 64 8.97 1.45 -7.60
N PRO A 65 9.16 0.42 -6.74
CA PRO A 65 10.34 -0.44 -6.79
C PRO A 65 10.36 -1.36 -8.02
N ASP A 66 9.20 -1.67 -8.57
CA ASP A 66 9.01 -2.54 -9.73
C ASP A 66 9.58 -1.99 -11.02
N VAL A 67 9.72 -0.66 -11.12
CA VAL A 67 10.36 0.04 -12.24
C VAL A 67 11.74 0.60 -11.88
N GLY A 68 12.39 0.02 -10.87
CA GLY A 68 13.72 0.47 -10.46
C GLY A 68 13.74 1.88 -9.85
N TYR A 69 12.63 2.32 -9.25
CA TYR A 69 12.47 3.63 -8.61
C TYR A 69 12.53 4.83 -9.57
N GLU A 70 12.37 4.61 -10.87
CA GLU A 70 12.34 5.68 -11.88
C GLU A 70 11.06 6.51 -11.84
N THR A 71 9.96 5.94 -11.32
CA THR A 71 8.68 6.61 -11.16
C THR A 71 8.11 6.39 -9.75
N GLY A 72 7.04 7.11 -9.42
CA GLY A 72 6.35 7.01 -8.14
C GLY A 72 5.13 7.92 -8.10
N GLU A 73 4.48 7.93 -6.94
CA GLU A 73 3.26 8.71 -6.73
C GLU A 73 3.20 9.31 -5.31
N PHE A 74 2.44 10.39 -5.17
CA PHE A 74 2.07 10.88 -3.85
C PHE A 74 0.99 9.98 -3.26
N VAL A 75 1.32 9.29 -2.17
CA VAL A 75 0.42 8.36 -1.46
C VAL A 75 -0.33 9.01 -0.31
N ALA A 76 0.10 10.19 0.12
CA ALA A 76 -0.62 11.04 1.06
C ALA A 76 -0.17 12.50 0.92
N GLU A 77 -1.08 13.41 1.26
CA GLU A 77 -0.85 14.85 1.20
C GLU A 77 -1.64 15.56 2.30
N SER A 78 -1.00 16.54 2.94
CA SER A 78 -1.69 17.59 3.68
C SER A 78 -1.29 18.94 3.09
N VAL A 79 -2.28 19.75 2.74
CA VAL A 79 -2.08 21.06 2.13
C VAL A 79 -3.09 22.06 2.68
N VAL A 80 -2.68 23.32 2.88
CA VAL A 80 -3.60 24.38 3.28
C VAL A 80 -4.57 24.74 2.14
N PRO A 81 -5.76 25.28 2.44
CA PRO A 81 -6.70 25.72 1.41
C PRO A 81 -6.09 26.72 0.42
N GLY A 82 -6.53 26.67 -0.83
CA GLY A 82 -6.11 27.61 -1.88
C GLY A 82 -5.00 27.08 -2.80
N TYR A 83 -4.43 25.92 -2.51
CA TYR A 83 -3.47 25.24 -3.39
C TYR A 83 -4.10 24.02 -4.08
N LEU A 84 -3.67 23.75 -5.32
CA LEU A 84 -4.06 22.54 -6.06
C LEU A 84 -3.38 21.31 -5.46
N SER A 85 -4.11 20.21 -5.32
CA SER A 85 -3.55 18.94 -4.83
C SER A 85 -2.47 18.41 -5.77
N ALA A 86 -1.41 17.83 -5.21
CA ALA A 86 -0.37 17.14 -5.98
C ALA A 86 -0.70 15.65 -6.20
N ILE A 87 -1.68 15.13 -5.46
CA ILE A 87 -2.23 13.79 -5.70
C ILE A 87 -3.11 13.85 -6.95
N ALA A 88 -2.90 12.92 -7.87
CA ALA A 88 -3.72 12.81 -9.07
C ALA A 88 -5.19 12.49 -8.69
N PRO A 89 -6.19 13.09 -9.36
CA PRO A 89 -7.58 12.67 -9.19
C PRO A 89 -7.72 11.18 -9.55
N GLN A 90 -8.35 10.39 -8.69
CA GLN A 90 -8.70 9.00 -8.97
C GLN A 90 -9.90 8.89 -9.92
#